data_AF-A0A3D5YFN7-F1
#
_entry.id   AF-A0A3D5YFN7-F1
#
_cell.length_a   1.000
_cell.length_b   1.000
_cell.length_c   1.000
_cell.angle_alpha   90.00
_cell.angle_beta   90.00
_cell.angle_gamma   90.00
#
_symmetry.space_group_name_H-M   'P 1'
#
loop_
_entity.id
_entity.type
_entity.pdbx_description
1 polymer ?
#
loop_
_entity_poly.entity_id
_entity_poly.type
_entity_poly.pdbx_seq_one_letter_code
_entity_poly.pdbx_strand_id
1 'polypeptide(L)' 'MISLSGDVLGIVTAISRGGNNIGFAIPLNYKFITTTLEILQQNNLLLRPYLGISYTDTST' A
#
# COMPACT_ATOMS: atom_id res chain seq x y z
N MET A 1 1.66 5.15 -10.76
CA MET A 1 0.34 4.99 -11.40
C MET A 1 -0.38 6.32 -11.28
N ILE A 2 -0.93 6.81 -12.40
CA ILE A 2 -1.56 8.13 -12.47
C ILE A 2 -2.95 8.03 -13.11
N SER A 3 -3.84 8.92 -12.72
CA SER A 3 -5.15 9.14 -13.34
C SER A 3 -5.00 9.91 -14.66
N LEU A 4 -6.04 9.91 -15.49
CA LEU A 4 -6.12 10.76 -16.68
C LEU A 4 -6.06 12.26 -16.32
N SER A 5 -6.53 12.63 -15.13
CA SER A 5 -6.43 13.99 -14.58
C SER A 5 -5.01 14.36 -14.12
N GLY A 6 -4.05 13.44 -14.16
CA GLY A 6 -2.67 13.63 -13.67
C GLY A 6 -2.46 13.31 -12.19
N ASP A 7 -3.51 12.96 -11.45
CA ASP A 7 -3.40 12.62 -10.02
C ASP A 7 -2.65 11.30 -9.80
N VAL A 8 -1.82 11.24 -8.75
CA VAL A 8 -1.11 10.02 -8.39
C VAL A 8 -2.05 9.09 -7.63
N LEU A 9 -2.37 7.95 -8.22
CA LEU A 9 -3.28 6.97 -7.63
C LEU A 9 -2.57 5.92 -6.78
N GLY A 10 -1.31 5.59 -7.11
CA GLY A 10 -0.59 4.48 -6.47
C GLY A 10 0.81 4.23 -7.00
N ILE A 11 1.54 3.37 -6.30
CA ILE A 11 2.89 2.91 -6.63
C ILE A 11 2.78 1.48 -7.17
N VAL A 12 3.30 1.22 -8.36
CA VAL A 12 3.31 -0.14 -8.93
C VAL A 12 4.31 -0.99 -8.16
N THR A 13 3.91 -2.17 -7.71
CA THR A 13 4.73 -3.00 -6.79
C THR A 13 4.98 -4.40 -7.34
N ALA A 14 4.01 -4.99 -8.04
CA ALA A 14 4.17 -6.35 -8.56
C ALA A 14 3.49 -6.52 -9.92
N ILE A 15 3.98 -7.50 -10.68
CA ILE A 15 3.37 -7.98 -11.91
C ILE A 15 3.23 -9.50 -11.83
N SER A 16 2.09 -10.04 -12.26
CA SER A 16 1.91 -11.49 -12.33
C SER A 16 2.73 -12.05 -13.49
N ARG A 17 3.66 -12.98 -13.20
CA ARG A 17 4.53 -13.58 -14.23
C ARG A 17 3.81 -14.51 -15.20
N GLY A 18 2.67 -15.08 -14.78
CA GLY A 18 1.85 -15.98 -15.61
C GLY A 18 0.45 -15.44 -15.92
N GLY A 19 0.06 -14.30 -15.34
CA GLY A 19 -1.23 -13.67 -15.59
C GLY A 19 -1.12 -12.65 -16.72
N ASN A 20 -2.06 -12.72 -17.68
CA ASN A 20 -2.16 -11.84 -18.84
C ASN A 20 -2.15 -10.34 -18.47
N ASN A 21 -0.96 -9.75 -18.34
CA ASN A 21 -0.78 -8.31 -18.12
C ASN A 21 -1.42 -7.75 -16.83
N ILE A 22 -1.56 -8.57 -15.77
CA ILE A 22 -2.11 -8.10 -14.49
C ILE A 22 -0.99 -7.50 -13.64
N GLY A 23 -1.09 -6.19 -13.38
CA GLY A 23 -0.23 -5.44 -12.46
C GLY A 23 -0.94 -5.14 -11.14
N PHE A 24 -0.17 -5.15 -10.05
CA PHE A 24 -0.62 -4.77 -8.72
C PHE A 24 0.10 -3.50 -8.26
N ALA A 25 -0.67 -2.59 -7.68
CA ALA A 25 -0.18 -1.35 -7.13
C ALA A 25 -0.61 -1.21 -5.68
N ILE A 26 0.23 -0.57 -4.89
CA ILE A 26 -0.11 -0.04 -3.58
C ILE A 26 -0.76 1.33 -3.80
N PRO A 27 -2.06 1.52 -3.55
CA PRO A 27 -2.73 2.80 -3.80
C PRO A 27 -2.46 3.80 -2.67
N LEU A 28 -2.34 5.07 -3.02
CA LEU A 28 -1.95 6.15 -2.10
C LEU A 28 -3.10 6.63 -1.20
N ASN A 29 -4.36 6.31 -1.53
CA ASN A 29 -5.52 6.69 -0.73
C ASN A 29 -5.64 5.91 0.59
N TYR A 30 -4.84 4.86 0.78
CA TYR A 30 -4.78 4.20 2.07
C TYR A 30 -4.12 5.10 3.12
N LYS A 31 -4.92 5.50 4.11
CA LYS A 31 -4.48 6.35 5.23
C LYS A 31 -3.20 5.85 5.92
N PHE A 32 -2.98 4.53 5.96
CA PHE A 32 -1.77 3.98 6.56
C PHE A 32 -0.49 4.41 5.84
N ILE A 33 -0.53 4.65 4.52
CA ILE A 33 0.64 5.00 3.72
C ILE A 33 1.08 6.42 3.97
N THR A 34 0.14 7.37 3.96
CA THR A 34 0.46 8.78 4.21
C THR A 34 1.05 8.96 5.60
N THR A 35 0.42 8.35 6.62
CA THR A 35 0.95 8.36 8.00
C THR A 35 2.32 7.67 8.10
N THR A 36 2.52 6.56 7.38
CA THR A 36 3.82 5.87 7.37
C THR A 36 4.92 6.74 6.75
N LEU A 37 4.62 7.45 5.67
CA LEU A 37 5.58 8.34 5.01
C LEU A 37 5.92 9.54 5.90
N GLU A 38 4.95 10.12 6.60
CA GLU A 38 5.16 11.20 7.56
C GLU A 38 6.09 10.75 8.71
N ILE A 39 5.84 9.56 9.27
CA ILE A 39 6.67 8.99 10.34
C ILE A 39 8.10 8.75 9.86
N LEU A 40 8.26 8.19 8.65
CA LEU A 40 9.57 7.97 8.03
C LEU A 40 10.33 9.28 7.82
N GLN A 41 9.64 10.32 7.34
CA GLN A 41 10.24 11.64 7.12
C GLN A 41 10.68 12.32 8.41
N GLN A 42 9.91 12.15 9.50
CA GLN A 42 10.20 12.81 10.78
C GLN A 42 11.26 12.08 11.61
N ASN A 43 11.25 10.75 11.60
CA ASN A 43 12.04 9.94 12.53
C ASN A 43 13.18 9.16 11.86
N ASN A 44 13.28 9.21 10.53
CA ASN A 44 14.14 8.34 9.71
C ASN A 44 13.96 6.83 10.01
N LEU A 45 12.85 6.46 10.64
CA LEU A 45 12.58 5.15 11.20
C LEU A 45 11.12 4.79 10.94
N LEU A 46 10.88 3.54 10.57
CA LEU A 46 9.53 3.01 10.34
C LEU A 46 8.90 2.56 11.66
N LEU A 47 8.18 3.46 12.33
CA LEU A 47 7.42 3.13 13.54
C LEU A 47 5.98 2.73 13.17
N ARG A 48 5.70 1.42 13.20
CA ARG A 48 4.35 0.86 12.97
C ARG A 48 3.82 0.20 14.24
N PRO A 49 2.82 0.78 14.93
CA PRO A 49 2.19 0.14 16.09
C PRO A 49 1.37 -1.08 15.64
N TYR A 50 1.39 -2.14 16.47
CA TYR A 50 0.65 -3.37 16.24
C TYR A 50 -0.44 -3.52 17.30
N LEU A 51 -1.66 -3.87 16.88
CA LEU A 51 -2.80 -4.09 17.78
C LEU A 51 -2.68 -5.39 18.59
N GLY A 52 -1.82 -6.34 18.17
CA GLY A 52 -1.56 -7.58 18.91
C GLY A 52 -2.63 -8.66 18.77
N ILE A 53 -3.53 -8.54 17.78
CA ILE A 53 -4.56 -9.53 17.47
C ILE A 53 -4.25 -10.25 16.16
N SER A 54 -4.66 -11.52 16.06
CA SER A 54 -4.65 -12.30 14.81
C SER A 54 -6.08 -12.48 14.33
N TYR A 55 -6.31 -12.27 13.05
CA TYR A 55 -7.60 -12.51 12.41
C TYR A 55 -7.40 -13.45 11.21
N THR A 56 -8.42 -14.26 10.93
CA THR A 56 -8.51 -15.07 9.73
C THR A 56 -9.83 -14.72 9.04
N ASP A 57 -9.88 -14.87 7.73
CA ASP A 57 -11.15 -14.74 7.01
C ASP A 57 -12.14 -15.80 7.51
N THR A 58 -13.42 -15.42 7.57
CA THR A 58 -14.50 -16.25 8.12
C THR A 58 -15.07 -17.25 7.12
N SER A 59 -14.65 -17.20 5.86
CA SER A 59 -15.06 -18.14 4.82
C SER A 59 -14.12 -19.35 4.82
N THR A 60 -14.42 -20.34 5.66
CA THR A 60 -13.91 -21.72 5.54
C THR A 60 -15.09 -22.65 5.29
#